data_AF-A0A0B1RXV8-F1
#
_entry.id   AF-A0A0B1RXV8-F1
#
_cell.length_a   1.000
_cell.length_b   1.000
_cell.length_c   1.000
_cell.angle_alpha   90.00
_cell.angle_beta   90.00
_cell.angle_gamma   90.00
#
_symmetry.space_group_name_H-M   'P 1'
#
loop_
_entity.id
_entity.type
_entity.pdbx_description
1 polymer ?
#
loop_
_entity_poly.entity_id
_entity_poly.type
_entity_poly.pdbx_seq_one_letter_code
_entity_poly.pdbx_strand_id
1 'polypeptide(L)'
;MLIFLVVTLWYRPPDVLFGAKLYNTSIDMWSAGCIFAEISNAGRPLFPGADVDDQLKRIFKQLGTPTDDTWPGLSQLPDFKPMPLYHPAMTWGQVVPN
;
A
#
# COMPACT_ATOMS: atom_id res chain seq x y z
N MET A 1 -4.25 -6.28 23.78
CA MET A 1 -4.32 -4.99 23.04
C MET A 1 -3.36 -4.91 21.84
N LEU A 2 -2.30 -5.74 21.74
CA LEU A 2 -1.37 -5.73 20.60
C LEU A 2 -1.89 -6.44 19.33
N ILE A 3 -2.77 -7.44 19.47
CA ILE A 3 -3.32 -8.19 18.32
C ILE A 3 -4.17 -7.31 17.38
N PHE A 4 -4.85 -6.28 17.91
CA PHE A 4 -5.64 -5.36 17.10
C PHE A 4 -4.75 -4.41 16.27
N LEU A 5 -3.57 -4.04 16.77
CA LEU A 5 -2.64 -3.19 16.02
C LEU A 5 -2.03 -3.93 14.83
N VAL A 6 -1.72 -5.22 14.98
CA VAL A 6 -1.16 -6.05 13.89
C VAL A 6 -2.21 -6.31 12.80
N VAL A 7 -3.43 -6.72 13.18
CA VAL A 7 -4.48 -7.00 12.19
C VAL A 7 -4.95 -5.72 11.48
N THR A 8 -5.04 -4.59 12.18
CA THR A 8 -5.41 -3.32 11.55
C THR A 8 -4.32 -2.74 10.65
N LEU A 9 -3.06 -3.17 10.79
CA LEU A 9 -1.96 -2.67 9.96
C LEU A 9 -2.07 -3.11 8.50
N TRP A 10 -2.54 -4.33 8.26
CA TRP A 10 -2.58 -4.94 6.91
C TRP A 10 -3.51 -4.19 5.94
N TYR A 11 -4.49 -3.49 6.48
CA TYR A 11 -5.49 -2.74 5.73
C TYR A 11 -5.18 -1.24 5.67
N ARG A 12 -4.07 -0.76 6.25
CA ARG A 12 -3.73 0.66 6.21
C ARG A 12 -3.13 1.05 4.86
N PRO A 13 -3.58 2.18 4.30
CA PRO A 13 -3.02 2.72 3.08
C PRO A 13 -1.64 3.38 3.33
N PRO A 14 -0.80 3.49 2.28
CA PRO A 14 0.57 4.00 2.39
C PRO A 14 0.66 5.45 2.87
N ASP A 15 -0.32 6.31 2.58
CA ASP A 15 -0.40 7.68 3.08
C ASP A 15 -0.54 7.75 4.60
N VAL A 16 -1.43 6.94 5.17
CA VAL A 16 -1.62 6.83 6.63
C VAL A 16 -0.36 6.24 7.28
N LEU A 17 0.31 5.30 6.61
CA LEU A 17 1.58 4.74 7.08
C LEU A 17 2.73 5.77 7.06
N PHE A 18 2.66 6.77 6.17
CA PHE A 18 3.57 7.92 6.13
C PHE A 18 3.12 9.11 7.00
N GLY A 19 2.10 8.92 7.84
CA GLY A 19 1.69 9.93 8.82
C GLY A 19 0.74 10.99 8.26
N ALA A 20 0.08 10.75 7.12
CA ALA A 20 -0.98 11.63 6.63
C ALA A 20 -2.10 11.75 7.68
N LYS A 21 -2.43 12.98 8.06
CA LYS A 21 -3.50 13.28 9.03
C LYS A 21 -4.88 13.48 8.40
N LEU A 22 -4.92 13.53 7.06
CA LEU A 22 -6.14 13.75 6.30
C LEU A 22 -6.81 12.40 6.06
N TYR A 23 -7.87 12.14 6.82
CA TYR A 23 -8.75 11.00 6.58
C TYR A 23 -9.72 11.36 5.46
N ASN A 24 -9.68 10.59 4.37
CA ASN A 24 -10.55 10.78 3.22
C ASN A 24 -11.19 9.44 2.81
N THR A 25 -12.12 9.48 1.87
CA THR A 25 -12.78 8.28 1.31
C THR A 25 -11.81 7.33 0.60
N SER A 26 -10.58 7.76 0.28
CA SER A 26 -9.58 6.89 -0.35
C SER A 26 -9.06 5.80 0.60
N ILE A 27 -9.11 6.03 1.91
CA ILE A 27 -8.75 5.04 2.93
C ILE A 27 -9.72 3.85 2.89
N ASP A 28 -11.02 4.14 2.75
CA ASP A 28 -12.05 3.10 2.65
C ASP A 28 -11.88 2.30 1.35
N MET A 29 -11.59 2.99 0.24
CA MET A 29 -11.34 2.35 -1.06
C MET A 29 -10.11 1.44 -1.04
N TRP A 30 -9.04 1.85 -0.35
CA TRP A 30 -7.86 1.00 -0.16
C TRP A 30 -8.20 -0.25 0.64
N SER A 31 -8.88 -0.07 1.78
CA SER A 31 -9.27 -1.18 2.66
C SER A 31 -10.17 -2.17 1.92
N ALA A 32 -11.15 -1.67 1.14
CA ALA A 32 -12.00 -2.49 0.30
C ALA A 32 -11.20 -3.26 -0.78
N GLY A 33 -10.20 -2.64 -1.38
CA GLY A 33 -9.29 -3.29 -2.33
C GLY A 33 -8.49 -4.43 -1.69
N CYS A 34 -7.95 -4.22 -0.49
CA CYS A 34 -7.25 -5.25 0.26
C CYS A 34 -8.18 -6.44 0.61
N ILE A 35 -9.40 -6.18 1.06
CA ILE A 35 -10.40 -7.21 1.37
C ILE A 35 -10.78 -7.99 0.10
N PHE A 36 -11.03 -7.29 -1.01
CA PHE A 36 -11.37 -7.91 -2.28
C PHE A 36 -10.26 -8.85 -2.78
N ALA A 37 -9.00 -8.39 -2.67
CA ALA A 37 -7.86 -9.21 -3.01
C ALA A 37 -7.69 -10.41 -2.08
N GLU A 38 -7.96 -10.26 -0.78
CA GLU A 38 -7.91 -11.35 0.19
C GLU A 38 -8.95 -12.44 -0.11
N ILE A 39 -10.19 -12.03 -0.43
CA ILE A 39 -11.25 -12.95 -0.88
C ILE A 39 -10.80 -13.69 -2.14
N SER A 40 -10.25 -12.96 -3.11
CA SER A 40 -9.76 -13.53 -4.37
C SER A 40 -8.58 -14.50 -4.16
N ASN A 41 -7.79 -14.29 -3.10
CA ASN A 41 -6.62 -15.10 -2.75
C ASN A 41 -6.93 -16.19 -1.70
N ALA A 42 -8.19 -16.63 -1.63
CA ALA A 42 -8.67 -17.68 -0.72
C ALA A 42 -8.41 -17.40 0.78
N GLY A 43 -8.61 -16.14 1.20
CA GLY A 43 -8.45 -15.71 2.60
C GLY A 43 -7.00 -15.41 3.00
N ARG A 44 -6.09 -15.28 2.03
CA ARG A 44 -4.70 -14.90 2.29
C ARG A 44 -4.56 -13.37 2.21
N PRO A 45 -4.08 -12.71 3.29
CA PRO A 45 -3.95 -11.25 3.31
C PRO A 45 -2.99 -10.78 2.22
N LEU A 46 -3.36 -9.67 1.56
CA LEU A 46 -2.60 -9.13 0.44
C LEU A 46 -1.23 -8.60 0.89
N PHE A 47 -1.20 -7.91 2.03
CA PHE A 47 -0.01 -7.30 2.61
C PHE A 47 0.14 -7.66 4.10
N PRO A 48 0.72 -8.82 4.43
CA PRO A 48 0.93 -9.24 5.82
C PRO A 48 2.23 -8.65 6.37
N GLY A 49 2.25 -7.34 6.63
CA GLY A 49 3.39 -6.65 7.25
C GLY A 49 3.51 -6.94 8.75
N ALA A 50 4.75 -7.09 9.22
CA ALA A 50 5.05 -7.24 10.65
C ALA A 50 5.09 -5.89 11.38
N ASP A 51 5.50 -4.83 10.69
CA ASP A 51 5.58 -3.45 11.16
C ASP A 51 5.30 -2.47 10.00
N VAL A 52 5.27 -1.16 10.28
CA VAL A 52 4.95 -0.11 9.30
C VAL A 52 5.94 -0.12 8.11
N ASP A 53 7.23 -0.29 8.38
CA ASP A 53 8.25 -0.27 7.34
C ASP A 53 8.16 -1.53 6.45
N ASP A 54 7.89 -2.71 7.04
CA ASP A 54 7.65 -3.96 6.29
C ASP A 54 6.34 -3.90 5.48
N GLN A 55 5.28 -3.30 6.05
CA GLN A 55 4.02 -3.10 5.36
C GLN A 55 4.21 -2.24 4.09
N LEU A 56 4.91 -1.11 4.21
CA LEU A 56 5.24 -0.24 3.08
C LEU A 56 6.10 -0.97 2.02
N LYS A 57 7.11 -1.75 2.45
CA LYS A 57 7.93 -2.54 1.52
C LYS A 57 7.07 -3.52 0.71
N ARG A 58 6.12 -4.20 1.34
CA ARG A 58 5.24 -5.18 0.67
C ARG A 58 4.31 -4.50 -0.32
N ILE A 59 3.74 -3.36 0.05
CA ILE A 59 2.88 -2.55 -0.82
C ILE A 59 3.65 -2.16 -2.09
N PHE A 60 4.82 -1.52 -1.92
CA PHE A 60 5.60 -1.06 -3.07
C PHE A 60 6.22 -2.18 -3.88
N LYS A 61 6.51 -3.33 -3.27
CA LYS A 61 6.97 -4.52 -4.01
C LYS A 61 5.92 -5.06 -4.99
N GLN A 62 4.63 -4.92 -4.70
CA GLN A 62 3.57 -5.32 -5.63
C GLN A 62 3.16 -4.19 -6.59
N LEU A 63 2.91 -2.98 -6.04
CA LEU A 63 2.34 -1.86 -6.80
C LEU A 63 3.40 -0.97 -7.48
N GLY A 64 4.67 -1.15 -7.12
CA GLY A 64 5.75 -0.25 -7.50
C GLY A 64 6.00 0.85 -6.46
N THR A 65 7.20 1.40 -6.44
CA THR A 65 7.54 2.55 -5.60
C THR A 65 7.05 3.82 -6.26
N PRO A 66 6.14 4.58 -5.62
CA PRO A 66 5.67 5.85 -6.17
C PRO A 66 6.83 6.86 -6.26
N THR A 67 6.87 7.59 -7.37
CA THR A 67 7.71 8.78 -7.56
C THR A 67 6.87 10.04 -7.39
N ASP A 68 7.51 11.21 -7.23
CA ASP A 68 6.82 12.50 -7.14
C ASP A 68 5.93 12.79 -8.38
N ASP A 69 6.24 12.20 -9.53
CA ASP A 69 5.40 12.30 -10.74
C ASP A 69 4.08 11.53 -10.61
N THR A 70 4.14 10.32 -10.01
CA THR A 70 2.97 9.46 -9.82
C THR A 70 2.16 9.81 -8.58
N TRP A 71 2.83 10.36 -7.56
CA TRP A 71 2.22 10.80 -6.31
C TRP A 71 2.83 12.13 -5.88
N PRO A 72 2.30 13.25 -6.40
CA PRO A 72 2.77 14.57 -6.02
C PRO A 72 2.50 14.83 -4.54
N GLY A 73 3.54 15.25 -3.81
CA GLY A 73 3.46 15.57 -2.38
C GLY A 73 3.75 14.39 -1.45
N LEU A 74 4.12 13.22 -1.96
CA LEU A 74 4.54 12.08 -1.15
C LEU A 74 5.77 12.41 -0.28
N SER A 75 6.75 13.10 -0.87
CA SER A 75 7.97 13.55 -0.19
C SER A 75 7.72 14.58 0.93
N GLN A 76 6.52 15.15 1.02
CA GLN A 76 6.13 16.14 2.02
C GLN A 76 5.41 15.53 3.23
N LEU A 77 5.19 14.21 3.24
CA LEU A 77 4.52 13.55 4.36
C LEU A 77 5.44 13.47 5.59
N PRO A 78 4.88 13.58 6.82
CA PRO A 78 5.67 13.72 8.04
C PRO A 78 6.66 12.58 8.30
N ASP A 79 6.25 11.35 7.97
CA ASP A 79 7.05 10.15 8.21
C ASP A 79 7.59 9.55 6.90
N PHE A 80 7.66 10.35 5.82
CA PHE A 80 8.20 9.87 4.54
C PHE A 80 9.66 9.45 4.68
N LYS A 81 9.96 8.24 4.21
CA LYS A 81 11.31 7.70 4.11
C LYS A 81 11.57 7.26 2.67
N PRO A 82 12.75 7.55 2.09
CA PRO A 82 13.12 7.03 0.78
C PRO A 82 13.12 5.50 0.81
N MET A 83 12.28 4.88 -0.02
CA MET A 83 12.18 3.42 -0.15
C MET A 83 12.91 2.96 -1.41
N PRO A 84 13.40 1.70 -1.45
CA PRO A 84 14.00 1.15 -2.66
C PRO A 84 13.03 1.27 -3.84
N LEU A 85 13.55 1.56 -5.03
CA LEU A 85 12.74 1.59 -6.24
C LEU A 85 12.30 0.16 -6.59
N TYR A 86 11.01 -0.10 -6.47
CA TYR A 86 10.35 -1.30 -6.95
C TYR A 86 9.62 -0.95 -8.25
N HIS A 87 9.80 -1.76 -9.28
CA HIS A 87 9.00 -1.64 -10.49
C HIS A 87 7.70 -2.43 -10.28
N PRO A 88 6.54 -1.88 -10.68
CA PRO A 88 5.29 -2.63 -10.61
C PRO A 88 5.44 -3.95 -11.34
N ALA A 89 4.99 -5.05 -10.72
CA ALA A 89 5.12 -6.38 -11.32
C ALA A 89 4.31 -6.55 -12.62
N MET A 90 3.40 -5.61 -12.92
CA MET A 90 2.59 -5.58 -14.13
C MET A 90 2.74 -4.27 -14.87
N THR A 91 3.21 -4.35 -16.11
CA THR A 91 3.18 -3.24 -17.08
C THR A 91 1.86 -3.36 -17.85
N TRP A 92 0.98 -2.36 -17.79
CA TRP A 92 -0.32 -2.37 -18.47
C TRP A 92 -0.24 -2.64 -19.99
N GLY A 93 0.91 -2.37 -20.61
CA GLY A 93 1.16 -2.67 -22.03
C GLY A 93 1.26 -4.15 -22.39
N GLN A 94 1.30 -5.08 -21.43
CA GLN A 94 1.26 -6.52 -21.71
C GLN A 94 -0.15 -7.13 -21.59
N VAL A 95 -1.14 -6.36 -21.14
CA VAL A 95 -2.52 -6.83 -20.92
C VAL A 95 -3.40 -6.64 -22.16
N VAL A 96 -3.02 -5.71 -23.06
CA VAL A 96 -3.74 -5.45 -24.31
C VAL A 96 -2.92 -5.98 -25.49
N PRO A 97 -3.41 -7.00 -26.22
CA PRO A 97 -2.90 -7.31 -27.55
C PRO A 97 -3.19 -6.13 -28.48
N ASN A 98 -2.21 -5.75 -29.31
CA ASN A 98 -2.41 -4.84 -30.44
C ASN A 98 -3.48 -5.36 -31.40
#